data_AF-A0A7G8J5Z1-F1
#
_entry.id   AF-A0A7G8J5Z1-F1
#
_cell.length_a   1.000
_cell.length_b   1.000
_cell.length_c   1.000
_cell.angle_alpha   90.00
_cell.angle_beta   90.00
_cell.angle_gamma   90.00
#
_symmetry.space_group_name_H-M   'P 1'
#
loop_
_entity.id
_entity.type
_entity.pdbx_description
1 polymer ?
#
loop_
_entity_poly.entity_id
_entity_poly.type
_entity_poly.pdbx_seq_one_letter_code
_entity_poly.pdbx_strand_id
1 'polypeptide(L)'
;MAVFYIDNVAQDTLTMVKGNIYRFDQNNGSNAAAPLSLSETEDGDNNAGAPYTVGVSYWLNNLEVNRTTYLSGFAGATSRFIQVQVDPSAPAVLYYYAVGTPTMGGPINITT
;
A
#
# COMPACT_ATOMS: atom_id res chain seq x y z
N MET A 1 -13.96 12.60 -6.57
CA MET A 1 -12.66 11.94 -6.82
C MET A 1 -12.75 10.54 -6.23
N ALA A 2 -12.09 9.55 -6.83
CA ALA A 2 -12.01 8.21 -6.25
C ALA A 2 -11.01 8.22 -5.09
N VAL A 3 -11.26 7.42 -4.05
CA VAL A 3 -10.37 7.26 -2.89
C VAL A 3 -10.34 5.80 -2.48
N PHE A 4 -9.31 5.40 -1.73
CA PHE A 4 -9.32 4.08 -1.12
C PHE A 4 -10.32 4.02 0.03
N TYR A 5 -10.94 2.85 0.16
CA TYR A 5 -11.76 2.47 1.30
C TYR A 5 -11.08 1.30 1.98
N ILE A 6 -10.78 1.45 3.26
CA ILE A 6 -10.25 0.36 4.10
C ILE A 6 -11.34 0.03 5.10
N ASP A 7 -11.81 -1.22 5.08
CA ASP A 7 -12.94 -1.67 5.90
C ASP A 7 -14.18 -0.76 5.79
N ASN A 8 -14.45 -0.26 4.59
CA ASN A 8 -15.52 0.68 4.22
C ASN A 8 -15.35 2.12 4.74
N VAL A 9 -14.19 2.48 5.30
CA VAL A 9 -13.86 3.85 5.68
C VAL A 9 -13.02 4.50 4.58
N ALA A 10 -13.54 5.59 4.02
CA ALA A 10 -12.84 6.38 3.00
C ALA A 10 -11.60 7.06 3.59
N GLN A 11 -10.44 6.89 2.95
CA GLN A 11 -9.16 7.48 3.38
C GLN A 11 -8.88 7.29 4.87
N ASP A 12 -9.13 6.08 5.37
CA ASP A 12 -8.97 5.76 6.79
C ASP A 12 -7.56 6.11 7.32
N THR A 13 -7.51 6.57 8.56
CA THR A 13 -6.23 6.75 9.27
C THR A 13 -5.90 5.46 10.00
N LEU A 14 -4.85 4.79 9.54
CA LEU A 14 -4.50 3.47 10.05
C LEU A 14 -3.54 3.55 11.23
N THR A 15 -3.46 2.47 11.99
CA THR A 15 -2.40 2.23 12.96
C THR A 15 -1.75 0.88 12.69
N MET A 16 -0.44 0.86 12.57
CA MET A 16 0.37 -0.37 12.49
C MET A 16 1.38 -0.41 13.63
N VAL A 17 1.63 -1.61 14.15
CA VAL A 17 2.56 -1.83 15.27
C VAL A 17 3.84 -2.48 14.73
N LYS A 18 5.00 -2.00 15.17
CA LYS A 18 6.31 -2.57 14.85
C LYS A 18 6.38 -4.05 15.26
N GLY A 19 7.02 -4.86 14.43
CA GLY A 19 7.12 -6.31 14.60
C GLY A 19 5.90 -7.09 14.09
N ASN A 20 4.76 -6.44 13.86
CA ASN A 20 3.60 -7.10 13.26
C ASN A 20 3.69 -7.15 11.74
N ILE A 21 2.90 -8.05 11.16
CA ILE A 21 2.72 -8.19 9.73
C ILE A 21 1.29 -7.75 9.36
N TYR A 22 1.18 -6.84 8.41
CA TYR A 22 -0.09 -6.36 7.88
C TYR A 22 -0.23 -6.73 6.41
N ARG A 23 -1.47 -6.95 5.97
CA ARG A 23 -1.82 -7.23 4.57
C ARG A 23 -2.86 -6.24 4.08
N PHE A 24 -2.58 -5.61 2.95
CA PHE A 24 -3.54 -4.78 2.23
C PHE A 24 -4.11 -5.60 1.08
N ASP A 25 -5.29 -6.19 1.29
CA ASP A 25 -6.02 -6.90 0.24
C ASP A 25 -6.63 -5.92 -0.77
N GLN A 26 -6.41 -6.17 -2.06
CA GLN A 26 -6.89 -5.32 -3.15
C GLN A 26 -7.65 -6.14 -4.20
N ASN A 27 -8.31 -7.22 -3.79
CA ASN A 27 -8.99 -8.13 -4.73
C ASN A 27 -10.27 -7.54 -5.30
N ASN A 28 -10.88 -6.56 -4.62
CA ASN A 28 -12.05 -5.87 -5.16
C ASN A 28 -11.72 -5.26 -6.53
N GLY A 29 -12.57 -5.51 -7.54
CA GLY A 29 -12.39 -5.08 -8.91
C GLY A 29 -12.24 -3.56 -9.08
N SER A 30 -12.80 -2.76 -8.16
CA SER A 30 -12.62 -1.30 -8.18
C SER A 30 -11.16 -0.86 -7.98
N ASN A 31 -10.30 -1.73 -7.44
CA ASN A 31 -8.88 -1.44 -7.27
C ASN A 31 -8.05 -1.73 -8.51
N ALA A 32 -8.57 -2.35 -9.57
CA ALA A 32 -7.78 -2.90 -10.69
C ALA A 32 -6.83 -1.91 -11.38
N ALA A 33 -7.09 -0.60 -11.28
CA ALA A 33 -6.24 0.47 -11.81
C ALA A 33 -5.53 1.33 -10.74
N ALA A 34 -5.62 0.94 -9.47
CA ALA A 34 -5.09 1.68 -8.33
C ALA A 34 -4.26 0.75 -7.40
N PRO A 35 -3.05 0.33 -7.81
CA PRO A 35 -2.17 -0.43 -6.93
C PRO A 35 -1.77 0.42 -5.72
N LEU A 36 -2.11 -0.04 -4.52
CA LEU A 36 -1.66 0.58 -3.27
C LEU A 36 -0.16 0.36 -3.04
N SER A 37 0.54 1.42 -2.66
CA SER A 37 1.92 1.40 -2.20
C SER A 37 2.06 2.26 -0.94
N LEU A 38 3.19 2.14 -0.24
CA LEU A 38 3.50 2.91 0.97
C LEU A 38 4.61 3.93 0.69
N SER A 39 4.64 5.05 1.41
CA SER A 39 5.71 6.06 1.34
C SER A 39 5.86 6.79 2.67
N GLU A 40 7.02 7.41 2.89
CA GLU A 40 7.23 8.38 3.97
C GLU A 40 6.70 9.78 3.61
N THR A 41 6.38 10.02 2.34
CA THR A 41 5.79 11.26 1.84
C THR A 41 4.32 11.03 1.51
N GLU A 42 3.45 11.95 1.93
CA GLU A 42 2.03 11.92 1.53
C GLU A 42 1.91 11.87 0.00
N ASP A 43 1.01 11.00 -0.50
CA ASP A 43 0.83 10.71 -1.92
C ASP A 43 2.03 10.11 -2.67
N GLY A 44 3.12 9.78 -1.96
CA GLY A 44 4.23 9.00 -2.48
C GLY A 44 4.86 9.59 -3.74
N ASP A 45 5.05 8.76 -4.76
CA ASP A 45 5.67 9.17 -6.03
C ASP A 45 4.83 10.17 -6.84
N ASN A 46 3.54 10.35 -6.50
CA ASN A 46 2.72 11.42 -7.07
C ASN A 46 3.07 12.81 -6.52
N ASN A 47 3.80 12.88 -5.40
CA ASN A 47 4.13 14.11 -4.69
C ASN A 47 5.63 14.18 -4.35
N ALA A 48 6.48 13.81 -5.31
CA ALA A 48 7.95 13.81 -5.22
C ALA A 48 8.55 12.88 -4.14
N GLY A 49 7.75 12.02 -3.52
CA GLY A 49 8.21 10.95 -2.65
C GLY A 49 8.71 9.73 -3.41
N ALA A 50 9.00 8.66 -2.66
CA ALA A 50 9.42 7.37 -3.19
C ALA A 50 8.64 6.24 -2.50
N PRO A 51 8.48 5.07 -3.14
CA PRO A 51 7.89 3.92 -2.48
C PRO A 51 8.77 3.46 -1.30
N TYR A 52 8.15 3.26 -0.15
CA TYR A 52 8.72 2.57 1.00
C TYR A 52 8.78 1.07 0.70
N THR A 53 9.98 0.50 0.79
CA THR A 53 10.25 -0.88 0.37
C THR A 53 10.71 -1.79 1.51
N VAL A 54 11.09 -1.23 2.67
CA VAL A 54 11.59 -2.00 3.81
C VAL A 54 10.46 -2.87 4.36
N GLY A 55 10.68 -4.20 4.40
CA GLY A 55 9.68 -5.15 4.88
C GLY A 55 8.44 -5.30 3.99
N VAL A 56 8.41 -4.70 2.80
CA VAL A 56 7.27 -4.77 1.86
C VAL A 56 7.49 -5.87 0.83
N SER A 57 6.56 -6.82 0.76
CA SER A 57 6.47 -7.85 -0.28
C SER A 57 5.22 -7.67 -1.13
N TYR A 58 5.29 -8.07 -2.39
CA TYR A 58 4.25 -7.83 -3.39
C TYR A 58 3.75 -9.16 -3.94
N TRP A 59 2.43 -9.31 -4.03
CA TRP A 59 1.83 -10.61 -4.33
C TRP A 59 0.75 -10.49 -5.39
N LEU A 60 0.89 -11.29 -6.45
CA LEU A 60 -0.12 -11.47 -7.50
C LEU A 60 -0.43 -12.95 -7.62
N ASN A 61 -1.72 -13.31 -7.66
CA ASN A 61 -2.18 -14.69 -7.84
C ASN A 61 -1.50 -15.67 -6.86
N ASN A 62 -1.32 -15.23 -5.61
CA ASN A 62 -0.66 -15.96 -4.53
C ASN A 62 0.82 -16.31 -4.78
N LEU A 63 1.47 -15.61 -5.72
CA LEU A 63 2.90 -15.70 -5.95
C LEU A 63 3.56 -14.37 -5.57
N GLU A 64 4.62 -14.46 -4.77
CA GLU A 64 5.46 -13.30 -4.49
C GLU A 64 6.20 -12.88 -5.76
N VAL A 65 6.14 -11.58 -6.06
CA VAL A 65 6.77 -10.96 -7.22
C VAL A 65 7.51 -9.70 -6.80
N ASN A 66 8.41 -9.20 -7.65
CA ASN A 66 8.99 -7.88 -7.41
C ASN A 66 7.97 -6.76 -7.73
N ARG A 67 8.24 -5.53 -7.25
CA ARG A 67 7.36 -4.36 -7.46
C ARG A 67 7.07 -4.10 -8.95
N THR A 68 8.06 -4.24 -9.83
CA THR A 68 7.87 -3.98 -11.27
C THR A 68 6.84 -4.95 -11.88
N THR A 69 6.96 -6.24 -11.57
CA THR A 69 5.99 -7.26 -11.97
C THR A 69 4.64 -7.05 -11.30
N TYR A 70 4.62 -6.62 -10.03
CA TYR A 70 3.39 -6.28 -9.33
C TYR A 70 2.60 -5.20 -10.06
N LEU A 71 3.25 -4.09 -10.41
CA LEU A 71 2.60 -2.96 -11.08
C LEU A 71 2.12 -3.32 -12.49
N SER A 72 2.95 -3.99 -13.29
CA SER A 72 2.57 -4.35 -14.66
C SER A 72 1.52 -5.46 -14.74
N GLY A 73 1.49 -6.37 -13.76
CA GLY A 73 0.52 -7.47 -13.67
C GLY A 73 -0.75 -7.16 -12.87
N PHE A 74 -0.80 -6.02 -12.17
CA PHE A 74 -1.85 -5.72 -11.19
C PHE A 74 -3.27 -5.83 -11.77
N ALA A 75 -3.54 -5.15 -12.90
CA ALA A 75 -4.87 -5.08 -13.49
C ALA A 75 -5.42 -6.46 -13.93
N GLY A 76 -4.53 -7.39 -14.30
CA GLY A 76 -4.91 -8.72 -14.78
C GLY A 76 -4.97 -9.81 -13.70
N ALA A 77 -4.50 -9.53 -12.48
CA ALA A 77 -4.49 -10.49 -11.39
C ALA A 77 -5.82 -10.52 -10.62
N THR A 78 -6.18 -11.68 -10.09
CA THR A 78 -7.40 -11.88 -9.28
C THR A 78 -7.12 -11.85 -7.77
N SER A 79 -5.92 -12.27 -7.36
CA SER A 79 -5.41 -12.09 -5.99
C SER A 79 -4.29 -11.05 -6.03
N ARG A 80 -4.41 -9.98 -5.23
CA ARG A 80 -3.55 -8.80 -5.24
C ARG A 80 -3.43 -8.28 -3.83
N PHE A 81 -2.22 -8.28 -3.29
CA PHE A 81 -1.96 -7.64 -2.02
C PHE A 81 -0.51 -7.21 -1.90
N ILE A 82 -0.27 -6.25 -1.02
CA ILE A 82 1.05 -6.07 -0.43
C ILE A 82 1.01 -6.60 1.00
N GLN A 83 2.13 -7.13 1.45
CA GLN A 83 2.32 -7.51 2.84
C GLN A 83 3.49 -6.72 3.41
N VAL A 84 3.29 -6.17 4.60
CA VAL A 84 4.22 -5.26 5.26
C VAL A 84 4.59 -5.85 6.60
N GLN A 85 5.81 -6.35 6.70
CA GLN A 85 6.43 -6.62 7.99
C GLN A 85 6.97 -5.29 8.53
N VAL A 86 6.36 -4.77 9.59
CA VAL A 86 6.71 -3.45 10.11
C VAL A 86 8.05 -3.55 10.83
N ASP A 87 9.10 -3.05 10.20
CA ASP A 87 10.46 -3.11 10.72
C ASP A 87 10.59 -2.33 12.04
N PRO A 88 11.40 -2.77 13.02
CA PRO A 88 11.66 -2.00 14.24
C PRO A 88 12.16 -0.56 13.97
N SER A 89 12.87 -0.34 12.87
CA SER A 89 13.37 0.96 12.42
C SER A 89 12.38 1.77 11.59
N ALA A 90 11.15 1.27 11.35
CA ALA A 90 10.13 2.01 10.62
C ALA A 90 9.88 3.41 11.23
N PRO A 91 9.67 4.44 10.39
CA PRO A 91 9.38 5.79 10.85
C PRO A 91 8.06 5.82 11.62
N ALA A 92 7.80 6.90 12.37
CA ALA A 92 6.57 7.05 13.16
C ALA A 92 5.31 7.21 12.28
N VAL A 93 5.47 7.65 11.03
CA VAL A 93 4.38 7.84 10.07
C VAL A 93 4.80 7.28 8.72
N LEU A 94 3.87 6.54 8.11
CA LEU A 94 3.87 6.22 6.69
C LEU A 94 2.56 6.71 6.07
N TYR A 95 2.47 6.68 4.76
CA TYR A 95 1.25 6.96 4.00
C TYR A 95 1.01 5.80 3.05
N TYR A 96 -0.23 5.31 2.97
CA TYR A 96 -0.65 4.49 1.83
C TYR A 96 -1.16 5.42 0.75
N TYR A 97 -0.87 5.10 -0.51
CA TYR A 97 -1.28 5.90 -1.66
C TYR A 97 -1.49 5.01 -2.89
N ALA A 98 -2.20 5.51 -3.89
CA ALA A 98 -2.36 4.82 -5.16
C ALA A 98 -1.25 5.23 -6.12
N VAL A 99 -0.54 4.25 -6.69
CA VAL A 99 0.50 4.53 -7.68
C VAL A 99 -0.13 5.17 -8.92
N GLY A 100 0.33 6.38 -9.27
CA GLY A 100 -0.14 7.12 -10.45
C GLY A 100 -1.49 7.83 -10.31
N THR A 101 -2.17 7.72 -9.17
CA THR A 101 -3.42 8.47 -8.90
C THR A 101 -3.31 9.24 -7.58
N PRO A 102 -3.12 10.58 -7.63
CA PRO A 102 -2.99 11.41 -6.43
C PRO A 102 -4.24 11.38 -5.55
N THR A 103 -4.09 11.74 -4.27
CA THR A 103 -5.15 12.03 -3.28
C THR A 103 -6.08 10.86 -2.92
N MET A 104 -5.73 9.63 -3.29
CA MET A 104 -6.54 8.44 -2.95
C MET A 104 -6.25 7.90 -1.55
N GLY A 105 -5.08 8.22 -1.02
CA GLY A 105 -4.46 7.60 0.14
C GLY A 105 -4.83 8.20 1.50
N GLY A 106 -4.07 7.80 2.52
CA GLY A 106 -4.21 8.29 3.88
C GLY A 106 -2.99 7.96 4.75
N PRO A 107 -2.92 8.54 5.96
CA PRO A 107 -1.81 8.33 6.88
C PRO A 107 -1.90 6.99 7.61
N ILE A 108 -0.75 6.52 8.06
CA ILE A 108 -0.56 5.33 8.88
C ILE A 108 0.34 5.72 10.05
N ASN A 109 -0.23 5.67 11.26
CA ASN A 109 0.54 5.83 12.48
C ASN A 109 1.29 4.53 12.79
N ILE A 110 2.60 4.63 13.02
CA ILE A 110 3.43 3.48 13.41
C ILE A 110 3.74 3.55 14.90
N THR A 111 3.35 2.51 15.64
CA THR A 111 3.56 2.40 17.08
C THR A 111 4.49 1.23 17.42
N THR A 112 4.95 1.15 18.67
CA THR A 112 5.71 0.01 19.22
C THR A 112 4.82 -0.96 19.95
#